data_AF-A0A956XTX5-F1
#
_entry.id   AF-A0A956XTX5-F1
#
_cell.length_a   1.000
_cell.length_b   1.000
_cell.length_c   1.000
_cell.angle_alpha   90.00
_cell.angle_beta   90.00
_cell.angle_gamma   90.00
#
_symmetry.space_group_name_H-M   'P 1'
#
loop_
_entity.id
_entity.type
_entity.pdbx_description
1 polymer ?
#
loop_
_entity_poly.entity_id
_entity_poly.type
_entity_poly.pdbx_seq_one_letter_code
_entity_poly.pdbx_strand_id
1 'polypeptide(L)'
;MRVLHFADVHIGMENYGRTDAHTGLSSRVVDFLHRMDDMVDYAREHDVDLVIFAGDAFKTRTPSPTFQREFAWRIRDLAELAPVVMLVGNHDL
;
A
#
# COMPACT_ATOMS: atom_id res chain seq x y z
N MET A 1 9.47 -19.64 9.60
CA MET A 1 8.76 -18.99 8.49
C MET A 1 7.88 -17.89 9.04
N ARG A 2 8.21 -16.64 8.73
CA ARG A 2 7.47 -15.43 9.10
C ARG A 2 6.78 -14.90 7.86
N VAL A 3 5.48 -14.64 7.95
CA VAL A 3 4.66 -14.19 6.82
C VAL A 3 4.05 -12.85 7.16
N LEU A 4 4.24 -11.86 6.29
CA LEU A 4 3.47 -10.63 6.31
C LEU A 4 2.25 -10.82 5.39
N HIS A 5 1.05 -10.67 5.93
CA HIS A 5 -0.20 -10.76 5.17
C HIS A 5 -1.06 -9.52 5.41
N PHE A 6 -1.43 -8.83 4.33
CA PHE A 6 -2.24 -7.62 4.38
C PHE A 6 -3.17 -7.51 3.16
N ALA A 7 -4.19 -6.67 3.27
CA ALA A 7 -5.23 -6.46 2.26
C ALA A 7 -5.89 -5.09 2.45
N ASP A 8 -6.80 -4.72 1.54
CA ASP A 8 -7.78 -3.63 1.74
C ASP A 8 -7.15 -2.25 2.02
N VAL A 9 -6.03 -1.94 1.37
CA VAL A 9 -5.35 -0.65 1.55
C VAL A 9 -6.24 0.51 1.08
N HIS A 10 -7.03 0.34 0.01
CA HIS A 10 -7.97 1.36 -0.46
C HIS A 10 -7.35 2.77 -0.66
N ILE A 11 -6.18 2.85 -1.30
CA ILE A 11 -5.53 4.13 -1.65
C ILE A 11 -6.48 4.97 -2.50
N GLY A 12 -6.57 6.26 -2.17
CA GLY A 12 -7.56 7.19 -2.73
C GLY A 12 -8.78 7.40 -1.84
N MET A 13 -8.78 6.88 -0.61
CA MET A 13 -9.72 7.30 0.42
C MET A 13 -9.39 8.71 0.92
N GLU A 14 -10.27 9.67 0.67
CA GLU A 14 -10.03 11.09 0.96
C GLU A 14 -10.98 11.69 2.01
N ASN A 15 -11.84 10.87 2.62
CA ASN A 15 -12.88 11.32 3.56
C ASN A 15 -12.31 12.16 4.70
N TYR A 16 -12.81 13.39 4.87
CA TYR A 16 -12.36 14.36 5.87
C TYR A 16 -10.88 14.77 5.74
N GLY A 17 -10.27 14.50 4.59
CA GLY A 17 -8.92 14.93 4.26
C GLY A 17 -8.85 16.39 3.85
N ARG A 18 -7.66 16.95 4.03
CA ARG A 18 -7.28 18.27 3.50
C ARG A 18 -6.09 18.09 2.58
N THR A 19 -5.86 19.00 1.63
CA THR A 19 -4.65 18.96 0.82
C THR A 19 -3.43 19.12 1.72
N ASP A 20 -2.51 18.16 1.64
CA ASP A 20 -1.19 18.24 2.24
C ASP A 20 -0.31 19.16 1.38
N ALA A 21 0.24 20.20 1.99
CA ALA A 21 0.96 21.25 1.27
C ALA A 21 2.31 20.79 0.68
N HIS A 22 2.89 19.70 1.20
CA HIS A 22 4.17 19.19 0.75
C HIS A 22 3.99 18.25 -0.45
N THR A 23 3.05 17.32 -0.36
CA THR A 23 2.83 16.28 -1.37
C THR A 23 1.80 16.66 -2.43
N GLY A 24 0.92 17.62 -2.13
CA GLY A 24 -0.24 17.95 -2.96
C GLY A 24 -1.35 16.89 -2.94
N LEU A 25 -1.21 15.84 -2.14
CA LEU A 25 -2.19 14.77 -1.97
C LEU A 25 -3.17 15.09 -0.85
N SER A 26 -4.31 14.39 -0.79
CA SER A 26 -5.14 14.40 0.40
C SER A 26 -4.36 13.86 1.60
N SER A 27 -4.44 14.53 2.75
CA SER A 27 -3.81 14.10 4.00
C SER A 27 -4.23 12.70 4.41
N ARG A 28 -5.43 12.26 4.01
CA ARG A 28 -5.91 10.90 4.24
C ARG A 28 -5.20 9.87 3.36
N VAL A 29 -4.88 10.22 2.13
CA VAL A 29 -4.04 9.35 1.29
C VAL A 29 -2.65 9.23 1.93
N VAL A 30 -2.09 10.35 2.37
CA VAL A 30 -0.79 10.36 3.08
C VAL A 30 -0.81 9.47 4.32
N ASP A 31 -1.87 9.53 5.14
CA ASP A 31 -2.02 8.66 6.32
C ASP A 31 -1.92 7.17 5.97
N PHE A 32 -2.57 6.74 4.88
CA PHE A 32 -2.58 5.34 4.45
C PHE A 32 -1.22 4.91 3.89
N LEU A 33 -0.57 5.78 3.11
CA LEU A 33 0.78 5.53 2.61
C LEU A 33 1.78 5.38 3.76
N HIS A 34 1.70 6.22 4.79
CA HIS A 34 2.54 6.07 5.98
C HIS A 34 2.28 4.76 6.74
N ARG A 35 1.04 4.27 6.80
CA ARG A 35 0.76 2.96 7.41
C ARG A 35 1.37 1.81 6.60
N MET A 36 1.44 1.95 5.28
CA MET A 36 2.18 1.00 4.47
C MET A 36 3.68 1.09 4.73
N ASP A 37 4.23 2.30 4.89
CA ASP A 37 5.65 2.50 5.20
C ASP A 37 6.01 1.83 6.54
N ASP A 38 5.20 2.04 7.58
CA ASP A 38 5.38 1.36 8.88
C ASP A 38 5.37 -0.17 8.75
N MET A 39 4.52 -0.71 7.86
CA MET A 39 4.43 -2.14 7.59
C MET A 39 5.68 -2.67 6.86
N VAL A 40 6.24 -1.91 5.92
CA VAL A 40 7.49 -2.25 5.25
C VAL A 40 8.64 -2.28 6.25
N ASP A 41 8.72 -1.29 7.13
CA ASP A 41 9.73 -1.24 8.19
C ASP A 41 9.59 -2.43 9.14
N TYR A 42 8.36 -2.74 9.56
CA TYR A 42 8.07 -3.92 10.37
C TYR A 42 8.53 -5.22 9.69
N ALA A 43 8.24 -5.39 8.40
CA ALA A 43 8.69 -6.56 7.63
C ALA A 43 10.22 -6.68 7.60
N ARG A 44 10.92 -5.56 7.45
CA ARG A 44 12.39 -5.50 7.44
C ARG A 44 12.96 -5.86 8.80
N GLU A 45 12.45 -5.27 9.88
CA GLU A 45 12.93 -5.53 11.26
C GLU A 45 12.72 -6.97 11.70
N HIS A 46 11.72 -7.64 11.14
CA HIS A 46 11.34 -8.98 11.52
C HIS A 46 11.75 -10.07 10.50
N ASP A 47 12.61 -9.78 9.52
CA ASP A 47 13.12 -10.76 8.55
C ASP A 47 12.00 -11.66 7.97
N VAL A 48 11.00 -11.05 7.33
CA VAL A 48 9.88 -11.83 6.76
C VAL A 48 10.35 -12.73 5.63
N ASP A 49 9.78 -13.94 5.53
CA ASP A 49 10.13 -14.94 4.51
C ASP A 49 9.17 -14.91 3.31
N LEU A 50 7.99 -14.31 3.48
CA LEU A 50 6.94 -14.22 2.46
C LEU A 50 6.03 -13.01 2.74
N VAL A 51 5.64 -12.32 1.68
CA VAL A 51 4.64 -11.26 1.71
C VAL A 51 3.43 -11.66 0.86
N ILE A 52 2.24 -11.54 1.41
CA ILE A 52 0.98 -11.78 0.70
C ILE A 52 0.12 -10.52 0.77
N PHE A 53 -0.23 -9.99 -0.39
CA PHE A 53 -1.21 -8.94 -0.55
C PHE A 53 -2.51 -9.53 -1.12
N ALA A 54 -3.60 -9.48 -0.35
CA ALA A 54 -4.85 -10.16 -0.71
C ALA A 54 -5.89 -9.30 -1.44
N GLY A 55 -5.48 -8.17 -2.02
CA GLY A 55 -6.31 -7.34 -2.92
C GLY A 55 -6.87 -6.08 -2.30
N ASP A 56 -7.63 -5.34 -3.11
CA ASP A 56 -8.26 -4.05 -2.83
C ASP A 56 -7.24 -2.96 -2.51
N ALA A 57 -6.30 -2.77 -3.44
CA ALA A 57 -5.24 -1.77 -3.30
C ALA A 57 -5.79 -0.34 -3.40
N PHE A 58 -6.83 -0.15 -4.23
CA PHE A 58 -7.36 1.15 -4.56
C PHE A 58 -8.84 1.30 -4.19
N LYS A 59 -9.23 2.53 -3.85
CA LYS A 59 -10.64 2.84 -3.60
C LYS A 59 -11.52 2.69 -4.85
N THR A 60 -10.95 2.88 -6.02
CA THR A 60 -11.65 2.86 -7.31
C THR A 60 -10.85 2.06 -8.33
N ARG A 61 -11.55 1.52 -9.33
CA ARG A 61 -10.99 0.71 -10.44
C ARG A 61 -10.09 1.50 -11.39
N THR A 62 -10.15 2.82 -11.33
CA THR A 62 -9.35 3.72 -12.18
C THR A 62 -8.50 4.64 -11.29
N PRO A 63 -7.53 4.08 -10.53
CA PRO A 63 -6.69 4.88 -9.65
C PRO A 63 -5.82 5.84 -10.46
N SER A 64 -5.52 7.01 -9.90
CA SER A 64 -4.62 7.97 -10.53
C SER A 64 -3.22 7.37 -10.75
N PRO A 65 -2.47 7.79 -11.77
CA PRO A 65 -1.08 7.36 -11.96
C PRO A 65 -0.20 7.61 -10.73
N THR A 66 -0.49 8.66 -9.98
CA THR A 66 0.18 8.94 -8.71
C THR A 66 -0.08 7.84 -7.68
N PHE A 67 -1.34 7.45 -7.45
CA PHE A 67 -1.65 6.38 -6.49
C PHE A 67 -1.05 5.03 -6.90
N GLN A 68 -1.08 4.72 -8.20
CA GLN A 68 -0.44 3.51 -8.72
C GLN A 68 1.07 3.51 -8.44
N ARG A 69 1.73 4.64 -8.66
CA ARG A 69 3.17 4.79 -8.38
C ARG A 69 3.47 4.65 -6.90
N GLU A 70 2.70 5.32 -6.03
CA GLU A 70 2.91 5.27 -4.58
C GLU A 70 2.76 3.85 -4.04
N PHE A 71 1.75 3.11 -4.51
CA PHE A 71 1.57 1.69 -4.17
C PHE A 71 2.73 0.83 -4.69
N ALA A 72 3.10 1.00 -5.96
CA ALA A 72 4.16 0.22 -6.60
C ALA A 72 5.52 0.38 -5.92
N TRP A 73 5.85 1.57 -5.40
CA TRP A 73 7.09 1.77 -4.62
C TRP A 73 7.13 0.90 -3.37
N ARG A 74 6.04 0.84 -2.60
CA ARG A 74 5.98 0.02 -1.38
C ARG A 74 5.98 -1.47 -1.69
N ILE A 75 5.32 -1.89 -2.77
CA ILE A 75 5.40 -3.28 -3.24
C ILE A 75 6.82 -3.64 -3.68
N ARG A 76 7.52 -2.75 -4.39
CA ARG A 76 8.94 -2.94 -4.73
C ARG A 76 9.78 -3.11 -3.46
N ASP A 77 9.60 -2.23 -2.48
CA ASP A 77 10.40 -2.26 -1.25
C ASP A 77 10.16 -3.58 -0.47
N LEU A 78 8.92 -4.09 -0.45
CA LEU A 78 8.62 -5.44 0.10
C LEU A 78 9.27 -6.57 -0.72
N ALA A 79 9.29 -6.45 -2.05
CA ALA A 79 9.87 -7.44 -2.95
C ALA A 79 11.41 -7.52 -2.85
N GLU A 80 12.06 -6.47 -2.37
CA GLU A 80 13.49 -6.48 -2.02
C GLU A 80 13.77 -7.27 -0.73
N LEU A 81 12.77 -7.43 0.15
CA LEU A 81 12.90 -8.15 1.42
C LEU A 81 12.56 -9.65 1.26
N ALA A 82 11.46 -9.96 0.57
CA ALA A 82 10.95 -11.32 0.43
C ALA A 82 10.06 -11.46 -0.82
N PRO A 83 9.81 -12.70 -1.31
CA PRO A 83 8.84 -12.93 -2.37
C PRO A 83 7.46 -12.35 -2.04
N VAL A 84 6.88 -11.61 -2.98
CA VAL A 84 5.54 -11.02 -2.86
C VAL A 84 4.56 -11.79 -3.73
N VAL A 85 3.46 -12.25 -3.13
CA VAL A 85 2.29 -12.80 -3.84
C VAL A 85 1.16 -11.78 -3.76
N MET A 86 0.62 -11.39 -4.90
CA MET A 86 -0.50 -10.45 -4.98
C MET A 86 -1.73 -11.12 -5.58
N LEU A 87 -2.87 -10.95 -4.90
CA LEU A 87 -4.18 -11.32 -5.39
C LEU A 87 -4.94 -10.05 -5.77
N VAL A 88 -5.77 -10.14 -6.80
CA VAL A 88 -6.62 -9.04 -7.24
C VAL A 88 -7.90 -9.03 -6.41
N GLY A 89 -8.25 -7.89 -5.83
CA GLY A 89 -9.51 -7.71 -5.11
C GLY A 89 -10.66 -7.28 -6.02
N ASN A 90 -11.89 -7.25 -5.50
CA ASN A 90 -13.07 -6.88 -6.28
C ASN A 90 -13.12 -5.38 -6.64
N HIS A 91 -12.40 -4.52 -5.91
CA HIS A 91 -12.24 -3.11 -6.23
C HIS A 91 -11.14 -2.84 -7.26
N ASP A 92 -10.29 -3.84 -7.53
CA ASP A 92 -9.20 -3.75 -8.51
C ASP A 92 -9.61 -4.21 -9.94
N LEU A 93 -10.79 -4.83 -10.09
CA LEU A 93 -11.40 -5.30 -11.36
C LEU A 93 -12.43 -4.33 -11.92
#